data_AF-A0A520NIK0-F1
#
_entry.id   AF-A0A520NIK0-F1
#
_cell.length_a   1.000
_cell.length_b   1.000
_cell.length_c   1.000
_cell.angle_alpha   90.00
_cell.angle_beta   90.00
_cell.angle_gamma   90.00
#
_symmetry.space_group_name_H-M   'P 1'
#
loop_
_entity.id
_entity.type
_entity.pdbx_description
1 polymer ?
#
loop_
_entity_poly.entity_id
_entity_poly.type
_entity_poly.pdbx_seq_one_letter_code
_entity_poly.pdbx_strand_id
1 'polypeptide(L)'
;MEQLKSVNAGGSTIFSGQTAFQGYAGPVLHTERLKLVPIRPCDYEPYRAFIMSDRARYIGGPFEDEGKAWRTFASMIGHWHMRGFGLGTLNL
;
A
#
# COMPACT_ATOMS: atom_id res chain seq x y z
N MET A 1 17.95 -15.70 -11.14
CA MET A 1 16.69 -15.97 -11.85
C MET A 1 15.87 -16.92 -10.99
N GLU A 2 15.23 -16.39 -9.95
CA GLU A 2 14.39 -17.18 -9.06
C GLU A 2 12.94 -16.73 -9.27
N GLN A 3 12.13 -17.67 -9.75
CA GLN A 3 10.74 -17.47 -10.14
C GLN A 3 9.90 -17.15 -8.89
N LEU A 4 9.44 -15.90 -8.78
CA LEU A 4 8.47 -15.45 -7.78
C LEU A 4 7.16 -16.21 -7.94
N LYS A 5 6.94 -17.23 -7.09
CA LYS A 5 5.67 -17.94 -7.00
C LYS A 5 4.63 -17.03 -6.33
N SER A 6 3.76 -16.45 -7.14
CA SER A 6 2.50 -15.84 -6.71
C SER A 6 1.61 -16.93 -6.08
N VAL A 7 1.62 -17.05 -4.75
CA VAL A 7 0.67 -17.89 -4.01
C VAL A 7 -0.53 -17.03 -3.63
N ASN A 8 -1.65 -17.21 -4.33
CA ASN A 8 -2.96 -16.71 -3.92
C ASN A 8 -3.47 -17.59 -2.76
N ALA A 9 -3.35 -17.10 -1.54
CA ALA A 9 -3.98 -17.73 -0.38
C ALA A 9 -5.46 -17.33 -0.33
N GLY A 10 -6.33 -18.25 -0.75
CA GLY A 10 -7.77 -18.13 -0.66
C GLY A 10 -8.45 -18.64 -1.93
N GLY A 11 -8.94 -19.88 -1.89
CA GLY A 11 -9.62 -20.48 -3.02
C GLY A 11 -10.84 -19.68 -3.46
N SER A 12 -10.84 -19.26 -4.73
CA SER A 12 -12.07 -19.18 -5.51
C SER A 12 -11.72 -19.45 -6.97
N THR A 13 -12.46 -20.38 -7.56
CA THR A 13 -12.33 -20.89 -8.91
C THR A 13 -12.36 -19.76 -9.93
N ILE A 14 -11.25 -19.60 -10.64
CA ILE A 14 -11.09 -18.64 -11.74
C ILE A 14 -11.77 -19.18 -13.00
N PHE A 15 -12.96 -18.66 -13.32
CA PHE A 15 -13.50 -18.72 -14.68
C PHE A 15 -12.86 -17.63 -15.53
N SER A 16 -12.45 -18.03 -16.73
CA SER A 16 -11.92 -17.18 -17.80
C SER A 16 -12.77 -15.92 -18.00
N GLY A 17 -12.16 -14.73 -17.84
CA GLY A 17 -12.71 -13.48 -18.40
C GLY A 17 -12.93 -12.31 -17.45
N GLN A 18 -12.64 -12.42 -16.15
CA GLN A 18 -12.71 -11.28 -15.23
C GLN A 18 -11.39 -11.05 -14.51
N THR A 19 -10.72 -9.95 -14.83
CA THR A 19 -9.70 -9.33 -13.98
C THR A 19 -10.35 -9.08 -12.62
N ALA A 20 -10.02 -9.89 -11.63
CA ALA A 20 -10.52 -9.72 -10.27
C ALA A 20 -10.01 -8.40 -9.71
N PHE A 21 -10.82 -7.34 -9.82
CA PHE A 21 -10.65 -6.12 -9.04
C PHE A 21 -11.16 -6.41 -7.62
N GLN A 22 -10.45 -7.30 -6.91
CA GLN A 22 -10.84 -7.76 -5.58
C GLN A 22 -9.91 -7.17 -4.52
N GLY A 23 -10.33 -6.01 -4.01
CA GLY A 23 -9.90 -5.46 -2.71
C GLY A 23 -8.45 -4.95 -2.63
N TYR A 24 -8.26 -3.67 -2.92
CA TYR A 24 -7.07 -2.84 -2.65
C TYR A 24 -5.85 -3.05 -3.56
N ALA A 25 -6.10 -2.87 -4.86
CA ALA A 25 -5.28 -2.20 -5.88
C ALA A 25 -3.76 -2.49 -6.02
N GLY A 26 -3.22 -3.58 -5.49
CA GLY A 26 -1.84 -3.97 -5.81
C GLY A 26 -1.48 -5.39 -5.33
N PRO A 27 -0.38 -5.96 -5.83
CA PRO A 27 0.05 -7.29 -5.42
C PRO A 27 0.56 -7.28 -3.98
N VAL A 28 0.32 -8.38 -3.27
CA VAL A 28 0.94 -8.64 -1.97
C VAL A 28 2.17 -9.51 -2.20
N LEU A 29 3.34 -9.02 -1.82
CA LEU A 29 4.59 -9.79 -1.90
C LEU A 29 4.93 -10.37 -0.54
N HIS A 30 5.12 -11.68 -0.50
CA HIS A 30 5.54 -12.42 0.67
C HIS A 30 6.96 -12.93 0.48
N THR A 31 7.81 -12.72 1.49
CA THR A 31 9.10 -13.38 1.65
C THR A 31 9.14 -14.03 3.03
N GLU A 32 10.20 -14.79 3.34
CA GLU A 32 10.35 -15.43 4.66
C GLU A 32 10.31 -14.44 5.85
N ARG A 33 10.67 -13.18 5.64
CA ARG A 33 10.81 -12.17 6.72
C ARG A 33 9.95 -10.93 6.51
N LEU A 34 9.13 -10.91 5.46
CA LEU A 34 8.54 -9.66 5.00
C LEU A 34 7.23 -9.87 4.28
N LYS A 35 6.25 -9.04 4.62
CA LYS A 35 5.03 -8.88 3.84
C LYS A 35 4.93 -7.44 3.33
N LEU A 36 5.06 -7.26 2.02
CA LEU A 36 4.78 -6.00 1.35
C LEU A 36 3.32 -6.01 0.89
N VAL A 37 2.53 -5.07 1.40
CA VAL A 37 1.13 -4.88 1.02
C VAL A 37 0.95 -3.50 0.39
N PRO A 38 -0.02 -3.33 -0.53
CA PRO A 38 -0.47 -1.99 -0.92
C PRO A 38 -0.96 -1.21 0.30
N ILE A 39 -0.82 0.11 0.25
CA ILE A 39 -1.34 1.00 1.31
C ILE A 39 -2.86 0.90 1.34
N ARG A 40 -3.42 0.71 2.53
CA ARG A 40 -4.87 0.60 2.77
C ARG A 40 -5.39 1.84 3.51
N PRO A 41 -6.69 2.16 3.41
CA PRO A 41 -7.27 3.29 4.13
C PRO A 41 -7.06 3.25 5.65
N CYS A 42 -7.02 2.06 6.25
CA CYS A 42 -6.77 1.90 7.69
C CYS A 42 -5.33 2.24 8.11
N ASP A 43 -4.39 2.35 7.18
CA ASP A 43 -3.01 2.71 7.46
C ASP A 43 -2.82 4.24 7.61
N TYR A 44 -3.91 5.03 7.56
CA TYR A 44 -3.83 6.49 7.69
C TYR A 44 -3.34 6.95 9.06
N GLU A 45 -3.86 6.39 10.15
CA GLU A 45 -3.51 6.89 11.50
C GLU A 45 -2.02 6.71 11.82
N PRO A 46 -1.39 5.54 11.54
CA PRO A 46 0.06 5.40 11.63
C PRO A 46 0.83 6.36 10.72
N TYR A 47 0.35 6.56 9.49
CA TYR A 47 0.97 7.51 8.55
C TYR A 47 0.90 8.95 9.05
N ARG A 48 -0.26 9.40 9.53
CA ARG A 48 -0.48 10.73 10.12
C ARG A 48 0.47 10.97 11.29
N ALA A 49 0.50 10.04 12.24
CA ALA A 49 1.38 10.12 13.41
C ALA A 49 2.87 10.21 13.04
N PHE A 50 3.27 9.56 11.94
CA PHE A 50 4.64 9.62 11.45
C PHE A 50 4.94 10.91 10.68
N ILE A 51 4.14 11.26 9.67
CA ILE A 51 4.41 12.39 8.75
C ILE A 51 4.32 13.75 9.44
N MET A 52 3.57 13.84 10.54
CA MET A 52 3.48 15.05 11.37
C MET A 52 4.55 15.11 12.47
N SER A 53 5.35 14.07 12.66
CA SER A 53 6.44 14.04 13.65
C SER A 53 7.76 14.54 13.08
N ASP A 54 8.66 15.01 13.95
CA ASP A 54 10.02 15.42 13.57
C ASP A 54 10.82 14.33 12.84
N ARG A 55 10.46 13.06 13.04
CA ARG A 55 11.10 11.93 12.33
C ARG A 55 10.91 12.02 10.82
N ALA A 56 9.87 12.73 10.35
CA ALA A 56 9.60 12.93 8.94
C ALA A 56 10.40 14.07 8.28
N ARG A 57 11.30 14.74 9.01
CA ARG A 57 12.13 15.86 8.50
C ARG A 57 12.92 15.57 7.22
N TYR A 58 13.22 14.30 6.95
CA TYR A 58 14.01 13.89 5.77
C TYR A 58 13.15 13.42 4.59
N ILE A 59 11.83 13.33 4.75
CA ILE A 59 10.91 12.80 3.74
C ILE A 59 9.81 13.82 3.37
N GLY A 60 9.98 15.08 3.77
CA GLY A 60 9.07 16.18 3.45
C GLY A 60 8.15 16.64 4.59
N GLY A 61 8.17 15.97 5.75
CA GLY A 61 7.52 16.46 6.97
C GLY A 61 8.45 17.33 7.83
N PRO A 62 8.05 17.68 9.08
CA PRO A 62 6.73 17.45 9.65
C PRO A 62 5.65 18.28 8.93
N PHE A 63 4.48 17.68 8.70
CA PHE A 63 3.32 18.45 8.26
C PHE A 63 2.62 19.09 9.46
N GLU A 64 2.39 20.40 9.38
CA GLU A 64 1.62 21.15 10.38
C GLU A 64 0.10 21.10 10.11
N ASP A 65 -0.30 20.81 8.87
CA ASP A 65 -1.70 20.72 8.44
C ASP A 65 -2.13 19.26 8.23
N GLU A 66 -3.14 18.82 8.96
CA GLU A 66 -3.75 17.49 8.80
C GLU A 66 -4.40 17.31 7.43
N GLY A 67 -4.98 18.38 6.87
CA GLY A 67 -5.61 18.34 5.55
C GLY A 67 -4.59 18.00 4.45
N LYS A 68 -3.36 18.50 4.58
CA LYS A 68 -2.22 18.16 3.72
C LYS A 68 -1.81 16.70 3.91
N ALA A 69 -1.70 16.23 5.15
CA ALA A 69 -1.39 14.82 5.44
C ALA A 69 -2.40 13.86 4.79
N TRP A 70 -3.69 14.13 4.95
CA TRP A 70 -4.76 13.33 4.36
C TRP A 70 -4.69 13.30 2.82
N ARG A 71 -4.55 14.47 2.17
CA ARG A 71 -4.49 14.56 0.71
C ARG A 71 -3.26 13.86 0.13
N THR A 72 -2.10 13.95 0.80
CA THR A 72 -0.90 13.23 0.39
C THR A 72 -1.12 11.73 0.49
N PHE A 73 -1.67 11.24 1.60
CA PHE A 73 -2.00 9.82 1.79
C PHE A 73 -3.01 9.30 0.75
N ALA A 74 -4.10 10.04 0.54
CA ALA A 74 -5.11 9.70 -0.47
C ALA A 74 -4.51 9.64 -1.87
N SER A 75 -3.54 10.51 -2.19
CA SER A 75 -2.82 10.48 -3.47
C SER A 75 -1.97 9.20 -3.62
N MET A 76 -1.35 8.73 -2.53
CA MET A 76 -0.57 7.48 -2.53
C MET A 76 -1.46 6.25 -2.77
N ILE A 77 -2.63 6.17 -2.12
CA ILE A 77 -3.62 5.10 -2.35
C ILE A 77 -4.20 5.19 -3.76
N GLY A 78 -4.53 6.40 -4.21
CA GLY A 78 -5.07 6.66 -5.55
C GLY A 78 -4.11 6.24 -6.65
N HIS A 79 -2.79 6.39 -6.44
CA HIS A 79 -1.78 6.02 -7.43
C HIS A 79 -1.87 4.53 -7.81
N TRP A 80 -2.06 3.65 -6.83
CA TRP A 80 -2.29 2.23 -7.06
C TRP A 80 -3.55 1.97 -7.89
N HIS A 81 -4.66 2.64 -7.57
CA HIS A 81 -5.92 2.49 -8.29
C HIS A 81 -5.85 3.02 -9.73
N MET A 82 -5.08 4.09 -9.96
CA MET A 82 -4.98 4.73 -11.27
C MET A 82 -3.93 4.09 -12.18
N ARG A 83 -2.83 3.59 -11.62
CA ARG A 83 -1.64 3.19 -12.39
C ARG A 83 -1.28 1.72 -12.24
N GLY A 84 -1.86 1.00 -11.28
CA GLY A 84 -1.52 -0.40 -11.00
C GLY A 84 -0.14 -0.61 -10.35
N PHE A 85 0.55 0.47 -9.97
CA PHE A 85 1.79 0.46 -9.20
C PHE A 85 1.82 1.65 -8.23
N GLY A 86 2.64 1.62 -7.18
CA GLY A 86 2.76 2.70 -6.20
C GLY A 86 3.59 2.37 -4.97
N LEU A 87 3.52 3.24 -3.95
CA LEU A 87 4.18 3.04 -2.65
C LEU A 87 3.45 1.99 -1.82
N GLY A 88 4.16 1.00 -1.27
CA GLY A 88 3.59 -0.04 -0.41
C GLY A 88 3.85 0.20 1.08
N THR A 89 3.03 -0.42 1.92
CA THR A 89 3.26 -0.53 3.37
C THR A 89 3.99 -1.84 3.68
N LEU A 90 4.95 -1.76 4.59
CA LEU A 90 5.70 -2.90 5.08
C LEU A 90 5.12 -3.42 6.40
N ASN A 91 4.87 -4.73 6.49
CA ASN A 91 4.58 -5.39 7.76
C ASN A 91 5.66 -6.44 8.03
N LEU A 92 6.07 -6.54 9.29
CA LEU A 92 6.93 -7.60 9.82
C LEU A 92 6.09 -8.78 10.29
#